data_AF-A0A2V9X9H5-F1
#
_entry.id   AF-A0A2V9X9H5-F1
#
_cell.length_a   1.000
_cell.length_b   1.000
_cell.length_c   1.000
_cell.angle_alpha   90.00
_cell.angle_beta   90.00
_cell.angle_gamma   90.00
#
_symmetry.space_group_name_H-M   'P 1'
#
loop_
_entity.id
_entity.type
_entity.pdbx_description
1 polymer ?
#
loop_
_entity_poly.entity_id
_entity_poly.type
_entity_poly.pdbx_seq_one_letter_code
_entity_poly.pdbx_strand_id
1 'polypeptide(L)'
;MPHMVGGVKFEHGHRMVAEFVGVLTIILAIWTWRVERRRWLRLLAVAGVGTVIAQGILGGITVLHMLPPAISTAHAALAQTFFCIAVLIALFTGRRWIEEQPRIEFDTRSPSLITLTWLSVFVLYVQLILGAMFRHHGIGWVPHVLHAAVVAFVLSWTAVRALSQFSHVDEVRTPAVTML
;
A
#
# COMPACT_ATOMS: atom_id res chain seq x y z
N MET A 1 13.38 -31.59 13.28
CA MET A 1 12.48 -30.48 12.91
C MET A 1 11.47 -30.30 14.04
N PRO A 2 11.13 -29.07 14.46
CA PRO A 2 10.12 -28.84 15.49
C PRO A 2 8.75 -29.37 15.03
N HIS A 3 7.92 -29.80 15.98
CA HIS A 3 6.56 -30.27 15.68
C HIS A 3 5.74 -29.14 15.04
N MET A 4 5.31 -29.32 13.78
CA MET A 4 4.55 -28.32 13.01
C MET A 4 3.06 -28.30 13.41
N VAL A 5 2.78 -27.99 14.67
CA VAL A 5 1.43 -27.90 15.22
C VAL A 5 1.15 -26.47 15.69
N GLY A 6 -0.09 -25.99 15.48
CA GLY A 6 -0.51 -24.65 15.89
C GLY A 6 0.34 -23.53 15.29
N GLY A 7 0.79 -22.59 16.13
CA GLY A 7 1.48 -21.36 15.72
C GLY A 7 2.78 -21.59 14.92
N VAL A 8 3.54 -22.65 15.22
CA VAL A 8 4.82 -22.95 14.56
C VAL A 8 4.63 -23.21 13.05
N LYS A 9 3.54 -23.88 12.66
CA LYS A 9 3.23 -24.14 11.25
C LYS A 9 2.92 -22.84 10.49
N PHE A 10 2.14 -21.95 11.10
CA PHE A 10 1.78 -20.68 10.49
C PHE A 10 2.98 -19.75 10.35
N GLU A 11 3.83 -19.70 11.36
CA GLU A 11 5.04 -18.88 11.32
C GLU A 11 6.03 -19.39 10.26
N HIS A 12 6.27 -20.70 10.22
CA HIS A 12 7.16 -21.29 9.22
C HIS A 12 6.60 -21.12 7.80
N GLY A 13 5.31 -21.40 7.60
CA GLY A 13 4.64 -21.21 6.31
C GLY A 13 4.68 -19.75 5.84
N HIS A 14 4.48 -18.79 6.76
CA HIS A 14 4.62 -17.37 6.45
C HIS A 14 6.04 -17.01 5.99
N ARG A 15 7.08 -17.53 6.64
CA ARG A 15 8.48 -17.31 6.22
C ARG A 15 8.76 -17.89 4.83
N MET A 16 8.28 -19.09 4.53
CA MET A 16 8.45 -19.68 3.19
C MET A 16 7.78 -18.83 2.10
N VAL A 17 6.57 -18.33 2.36
CA VAL A 17 5.88 -17.42 1.43
C VAL A 17 6.63 -16.10 1.30
N ALA A 18 7.15 -15.55 2.40
CA ALA A 18 7.91 -14.30 2.38
C ALA A 18 9.21 -14.44 1.56
N GLU A 19 9.94 -15.55 1.69
CA GLU A 19 11.13 -15.86 0.89
C GLU A 19 10.78 -15.97 -0.59
N PHE A 20 9.70 -16.67 -0.93
CA PHE A 20 9.22 -16.80 -2.31
C PHE A 20 8.85 -15.44 -2.91
N VAL A 21 8.10 -14.61 -2.18
CA VAL A 21 7.76 -13.24 -2.58
C VAL A 21 9.02 -12.39 -2.73
N GLY A 22 10.03 -12.57 -1.88
CA GLY A 22 11.33 -11.89 -2.02
C GLY A 22 12.04 -12.23 -3.32
N VAL A 23 12.10 -13.51 -3.68
CA VAL A 23 12.67 -13.94 -4.97
C VAL A 23 11.89 -13.36 -6.15
N LEU A 24 10.55 -13.42 -6.12
CA LEU A 24 9.71 -12.82 -7.16
C LEU A 24 9.92 -11.30 -7.28
N THR A 25 10.11 -10.61 -6.17
CA THR A 25 10.37 -9.17 -6.15
C THR A 25 11.70 -8.82 -6.80
N ILE A 26 12.74 -9.63 -6.56
CA ILE A 26 14.05 -9.47 -7.21
C ILE A 26 13.92 -9.70 -8.72
N ILE A 27 13.23 -10.77 -9.14
CA ILE A 27 12.98 -11.06 -10.56
C ILE A 27 12.21 -9.89 -11.20
N LEU A 28 11.16 -9.40 -10.55
CA LEU A 28 10.38 -8.25 -11.02
C LEU A 28 11.24 -6.99 -11.15
N ALA A 29 12.12 -6.73 -10.19
CA ALA A 29 13.03 -5.60 -10.24
C ALA A 29 14.03 -5.69 -11.39
N ILE A 30 14.65 -6.86 -11.59
CA ILE A 30 15.56 -7.10 -12.72
C ILE A 30 14.80 -6.94 -14.04
N TRP A 31 13.63 -7.55 -14.17
CA TRP A 31 12.80 -7.48 -15.37
C TRP A 31 12.41 -6.04 -15.70
N THR A 32 11.89 -5.31 -14.71
CA THR A 32 11.50 -3.90 -14.85
C THR A 32 12.71 -3.06 -15.27
N TRP A 33 13.88 -3.29 -14.66
CA TRP A 33 15.10 -2.58 -15.03
C TRP A 33 15.52 -2.80 -16.49
N ARG A 34 15.33 -4.02 -17.01
CA ARG A 34 15.67 -4.41 -18.37
C ARG A 34 14.70 -3.87 -19.42
N VAL A 35 13.40 -3.95 -19.17
CA VAL A 35 12.35 -3.66 -20.17
C VAL A 35 11.88 -2.21 -20.11
N GLU A 36 11.72 -1.66 -18.91
CA GLU A 36 11.11 -0.35 -18.73
C GLU A 36 12.12 0.77 -19.00
N ARG A 37 11.75 1.81 -19.76
CA ARG A 37 12.62 2.97 -20.02
C ARG A 37 12.44 4.07 -18.98
N ARG A 38 11.26 4.14 -18.34
CA ARG A 38 10.91 5.16 -17.35
C ARG A 38 11.73 4.99 -16.07
N ARG A 39 12.60 5.96 -15.77
CA ARG A 39 13.51 5.92 -14.60
C ARG A 39 12.77 5.76 -13.27
N TRP A 40 11.62 6.40 -13.12
CA TRP A 40 10.85 6.35 -11.86
C TRP A 40 10.27 4.96 -11.59
N LEU A 41 9.87 4.19 -12.61
CA LEU A 41 9.43 2.80 -12.43
C LEU A 41 10.57 1.87 -12.04
N ARG A 42 11.76 2.10 -12.61
CA ARG A 42 12.97 1.40 -12.19
C ARG A 42 13.31 1.67 -10.72
N LEU A 43 13.21 2.93 -10.30
CA LEU A 43 13.41 3.32 -8.89
C LEU A 43 12.34 2.70 -7.98
N LEU A 44 11.08 2.64 -8.39
CA LEU A 44 10.03 1.95 -7.65
C LEU A 44 10.31 0.46 -7.48
N ALA A 45 10.81 -0.22 -8.53
CA ALA A 45 11.13 -1.63 -8.44
C ALA A 45 12.32 -1.91 -7.49
N VAL A 46 13.33 -1.04 -7.51
CA VAL A 46 14.42 -1.07 -6.52
C VAL A 46 13.92 -0.77 -5.11
N ALA A 47 13.03 0.20 -4.96
CA ALA A 47 12.40 0.51 -3.67
C ALA A 47 11.58 -0.69 -3.15
N GLY A 48 10.89 -1.42 -4.01
CA GLY A 48 10.19 -2.66 -3.67
C GLY A 48 11.12 -3.75 -3.12
N VAL A 49 12.32 -3.91 -3.69
CA VAL A 49 13.33 -4.82 -3.12
C VAL A 49 13.78 -4.31 -1.75
N GLY A 50 14.04 -3.01 -1.62
CA GLY A 50 14.42 -2.38 -0.36
C GLY A 50 13.38 -2.57 0.76
N THR A 51 12.09 -2.45 0.43
CA THR A 51 11.01 -2.67 1.41
C THR A 51 10.93 -4.13 1.83
N VAL A 52 11.12 -5.11 0.93
CA VAL A 52 11.15 -6.54 1.30
C VAL A 52 12.35 -6.88 2.19
N ILE A 53 13.52 -6.31 1.93
CA ILE A 53 14.70 -6.49 2.80
C ILE A 53 14.40 -5.93 4.19
N ALA A 54 13.89 -4.70 4.27
CA ALA A 54 13.50 -4.09 5.55
C ALA A 54 12.40 -4.90 6.26
N GLN A 55 11.44 -5.45 5.52
CA GLN A 55 10.41 -6.36 6.04
C GLN A 55 11.01 -7.60 6.68
N GLY A 56 11.95 -8.27 6.00
CA GLY A 56 12.63 -9.45 6.54
C GLY A 56 13.40 -9.14 7.82
N ILE A 57 14.08 -7.99 7.87
CA ILE A 57 14.79 -7.53 9.07
C ILE A 57 13.81 -7.27 10.21
N LEU A 58 12.78 -6.44 10.00
CA LEU A 58 11.80 -6.16 11.06
C LEU A 58 11.06 -7.42 11.52
N GLY A 59 10.71 -8.32 10.59
CA GLY A 59 10.08 -9.60 10.90
C GLY A 59 10.99 -10.54 11.72
N GLY A 60 12.31 -10.53 11.48
CA GLY A 60 13.26 -11.24 12.32
C GLY A 60 13.33 -10.63 13.73
N ILE A 61 13.36 -9.30 13.81
CA ILE A 61 13.42 -8.57 15.09
C ILE A 61 12.14 -8.78 15.91
N THR A 62 10.95 -8.82 15.30
CA THR A 62 9.70 -9.08 16.03
C THR A 62 9.68 -10.47 16.68
N VAL A 63 10.26 -11.47 16.03
CA VAL A 63 10.41 -12.81 16.61
C VAL A 63 11.41 -12.80 17.77
N LEU A 64 12.56 -12.13 17.62
CA LEU A 64 13.59 -12.10 18.65
C LEU A 64 13.17 -11.31 19.91
N HIS A 65 12.41 -10.24 19.74
CA HIS A 65 12.02 -9.34 20.84
C HIS A 65 10.59 -9.55 21.34
N MET A 66 9.94 -10.66 20.98
CA MET A 66 8.58 -11.00 21.44
C MET A 66 7.53 -9.93 21.09
N LEU A 67 7.48 -9.55 19.81
CA LEU A 67 6.47 -8.66 19.20
C LEU A 67 6.37 -7.26 19.83
N PRO A 68 7.47 -6.49 19.93
CA PRO A 68 7.38 -5.12 20.45
C PRO A 68 6.44 -4.29 19.56
N PRO A 69 5.50 -3.52 20.15
CA PRO A 69 4.40 -2.90 19.39
C PRO A 69 4.87 -1.99 18.25
N ALA A 70 5.91 -1.19 18.49
CA ALA A 70 6.45 -0.27 17.51
C ALA A 70 7.04 -0.99 16.28
N ILE A 71 7.81 -2.08 16.50
CA ILE A 71 8.46 -2.83 15.43
C ILE A 71 7.43 -3.62 14.63
N SER A 72 6.47 -4.24 15.32
CA SER A 72 5.39 -4.99 14.68
C SER A 72 4.49 -4.08 13.85
N THR A 73 4.22 -2.87 14.33
CA THR A 73 3.49 -1.84 13.57
C THR A 73 4.30 -1.34 12.37
N ALA A 74 5.59 -1.04 12.56
CA ALA A 74 6.47 -0.64 11.45
C ALA A 74 6.55 -1.75 10.38
N HIS A 75 6.61 -3.01 10.79
CA HIS A 75 6.54 -4.16 9.90
C HIS A 75 5.20 -4.19 9.14
N ALA A 76 4.04 -4.05 9.81
CA ALA A 76 2.75 -4.01 9.12
C ALA A 76 2.65 -2.84 8.11
N ALA A 77 3.13 -1.65 8.47
CA ALA A 77 3.10 -0.46 7.61
C ALA A 77 4.01 -0.61 6.37
N LEU A 78 5.20 -1.16 6.55
CA LEU A 78 6.12 -1.45 5.44
C LEU A 78 5.58 -2.54 4.51
N ALA A 79 4.89 -3.57 5.04
CA ALA A 79 4.24 -4.60 4.22
C ALA A 79 3.19 -3.98 3.27
N GLN A 80 2.36 -3.08 3.81
CA GLN A 80 1.36 -2.38 3.00
C GLN A 80 2.01 -1.45 1.97
N THR A 81 3.10 -0.78 2.33
CA THR A 81 3.87 0.06 1.42
C THR A 81 4.44 -0.75 0.25
N PHE A 82 5.01 -1.93 0.53
CA PHE A 82 5.45 -2.87 -0.50
C PHE A 82 4.30 -3.27 -1.42
N PHE A 83 3.14 -3.63 -0.86
CA PHE A 83 1.98 -3.99 -1.66
C PHE A 83 1.54 -2.85 -2.60
N CYS A 84 1.48 -1.61 -2.09
CA CYS A 84 1.19 -0.44 -2.93
C CYS A 84 2.21 -0.26 -4.05
N ILE A 85 3.51 -0.42 -3.79
CA ILE A 85 4.56 -0.37 -4.82
C ILE A 85 4.33 -1.44 -5.89
N ALA A 86 4.03 -2.67 -5.48
CA ALA A 86 3.76 -3.77 -6.41
C ALA A 86 2.52 -3.48 -7.28
N VAL A 87 1.45 -2.95 -6.69
CA VAL A 87 0.24 -2.51 -7.42
C VAL A 87 0.56 -1.39 -8.40
N LEU A 88 1.36 -0.39 -8.01
CA LEU A 88 1.77 0.69 -8.91
C LEU A 88 2.56 0.13 -10.10
N ILE A 89 3.56 -0.74 -9.86
CA ILE A 89 4.33 -1.37 -10.94
C ILE A 89 3.39 -2.14 -11.87
N ALA A 90 2.47 -2.95 -11.33
CA ALA A 90 1.51 -3.71 -12.14
C ALA A 90 0.59 -2.80 -12.96
N LEU A 91 0.07 -1.72 -12.37
CA LEU A 91 -0.81 -0.76 -13.04
C LEU A 91 -0.09 -0.07 -14.20
N PHE A 92 1.10 0.45 -13.95
CA PHE A 92 1.85 1.27 -14.92
C PHE A 92 2.57 0.46 -16.00
N THR A 93 2.74 -0.85 -15.78
CA THR A 93 3.24 -1.80 -16.79
C THR A 93 2.11 -2.55 -17.50
N GLY A 94 0.86 -2.35 -17.10
CA GLY A 94 -0.31 -2.92 -17.75
C GLY A 94 -0.50 -2.39 -19.17
N ARG A 95 -0.95 -3.26 -20.09
CA ARG A 95 -1.18 -2.93 -21.51
C ARG A 95 -2.04 -1.69 -21.69
N ARG A 96 -3.14 -1.61 -20.93
CA ARG A 96 -4.07 -0.48 -20.94
C ARG A 96 -3.35 0.86 -20.72
N TRP A 97 -2.47 0.93 -19.72
CA TRP A 97 -1.72 2.17 -19.40
C TRP A 97 -0.69 2.52 -20.48
N ILE A 98 -0.14 1.53 -21.17
CA ILE A 98 0.89 1.74 -22.20
C ILE A 98 0.25 2.15 -23.54
N GLU A 99 -0.92 1.61 -23.86
CA GLU A 99 -1.59 1.77 -25.15
C GLU A 99 -2.56 2.97 -25.19
N GLU A 100 -3.17 3.33 -24.06
CA GLU A 100 -4.10 4.45 -24.00
C GLU A 100 -3.37 5.80 -23.93
N GLN A 101 -3.77 6.75 -24.79
CA GLN A 101 -3.34 8.14 -24.65
C GLN A 101 -4.17 8.83 -23.56
N PRO A 102 -3.56 9.35 -22.48
CA PRO A 102 -4.30 10.01 -21.43
C PRO A 102 -4.96 11.28 -21.98
N ARG A 103 -6.26 11.44 -21.75
CA ARG A 103 -6.93 12.73 -21.92
C ARG A 103 -6.50 13.63 -20.76
N ILE A 104 -5.75 14.69 -21.07
CA ILE A 104 -5.32 15.66 -20.06
C ILE A 104 -6.49 16.60 -19.78
N GLU A 105 -7.17 16.39 -18.65
CA GLU A 105 -8.14 17.34 -18.12
C GLU A 105 -7.53 18.15 -16.98
N PHE A 106 -7.65 19.47 -17.05
CA PHE A 106 -7.14 20.37 -16.02
C PHE A 106 -8.22 20.59 -14.96
N ASP A 107 -7.86 20.36 -13.69
CA ASP A 107 -8.74 20.71 -12.57
C ASP A 107 -8.63 22.20 -12.25
N THR A 108 -9.73 22.93 -12.47
CA THR A 108 -9.82 24.37 -12.27
C THR A 108 -10.44 24.77 -10.93
N ARG A 109 -10.90 23.82 -10.10
CA ARG A 109 -11.60 24.11 -8.85
C ARG A 109 -10.77 23.75 -7.61
N SER A 110 -10.96 24.50 -6.54
CA SER A 110 -10.35 24.26 -5.23
C SER A 110 -11.32 23.55 -4.27
N PRO A 111 -10.85 22.60 -3.42
CA PRO A 111 -9.53 21.95 -3.50
C PRO A 111 -9.42 21.07 -4.75
N SER A 112 -8.19 20.93 -5.25
CA SER A 112 -7.94 20.07 -6.41
C SER A 112 -8.14 18.60 -6.04
N LEU A 113 -8.60 17.81 -7.01
CA LEU A 113 -8.80 16.37 -6.84
C LEU A 113 -7.48 15.67 -6.49
N ILE A 114 -6.35 16.15 -7.02
CA ILE A 114 -5.01 15.65 -6.69
C ILE A 114 -4.71 15.88 -5.20
N THR A 115 -4.99 17.08 -4.67
CA THR A 115 -4.77 17.37 -3.25
C THR A 115 -5.65 16.49 -2.37
N LEU A 116 -6.92 16.29 -2.74
CA LEU A 116 -7.82 15.38 -2.01
C LEU A 116 -7.38 13.92 -2.09
N THR A 117 -6.80 13.49 -3.22
CA THR A 117 -6.25 12.14 -3.38
C THR A 117 -5.03 11.93 -2.50
N TRP A 118 -4.10 12.90 -2.46
CA TRP A 118 -2.95 12.85 -1.55
C TRP A 118 -3.37 12.89 -0.09
N LEU A 119 -4.36 13.71 0.25
CA LEU A 119 -4.95 13.74 1.59
C LEU A 119 -5.58 12.39 1.95
N SER A 120 -6.31 11.76 1.02
CA SER A 120 -6.90 10.43 1.18
C SER A 120 -5.84 9.36 1.46
N VAL A 121 -4.75 9.34 0.68
CA VAL A 121 -3.62 8.43 0.90
C VAL A 121 -3.00 8.67 2.28
N PHE A 122 -2.79 9.92 2.67
CA PHE A 122 -2.22 10.26 3.96
C PHE A 122 -3.09 9.79 5.13
N VAL A 123 -4.39 10.10 5.13
CA VAL A 123 -5.29 9.69 6.23
C VAL A 123 -5.45 8.17 6.28
N LEU A 124 -5.48 7.47 5.14
CA LEU A 124 -5.49 6.01 5.10
C LEU A 124 -4.22 5.41 5.69
N TYR A 125 -3.06 6.01 5.40
CA TYR A 125 -1.79 5.55 5.95
C TYR A 125 -1.69 5.77 7.46
N VAL A 126 -2.18 6.90 7.96
CA VAL A 126 -2.31 7.14 9.41
C VAL A 126 -3.26 6.11 10.05
N GLN A 127 -4.41 5.84 9.41
CA GLN A 127 -5.37 4.84 9.89
C GLN A 127 -4.77 3.43 9.98
N LEU A 128 -3.95 3.06 8.99
CA LEU A 128 -3.20 1.81 8.98
C LEU A 128 -2.26 1.71 10.19
N ILE A 129 -1.49 2.77 10.48
CA ILE A 129 -0.59 2.81 11.64
C ILE A 129 -1.38 2.71 12.94
N LEU A 130 -2.48 3.47 13.09
CA LEU A 130 -3.33 3.41 14.28
C LEU A 130 -3.94 2.03 14.48
N GLY A 131 -4.38 1.38 13.39
CA GLY A 131 -4.94 0.02 13.44
C GLY A 131 -3.90 -1.03 13.80
N ALA A 132 -2.68 -0.91 13.26
CA ALA A 132 -1.57 -1.79 13.60
C ALA A 132 -1.11 -1.59 15.07
N MET A 133 -1.04 -0.34 15.54
CA MET A 133 -0.73 -0.05 16.94
C MET A 133 -1.80 -0.62 17.89
N PHE A 134 -3.08 -0.52 17.53
CA PHE A 134 -4.15 -1.16 18.29
C PHE A 134 -4.00 -2.69 18.32
N ARG A 135 -3.78 -3.33 17.15
CA ARG A 135 -3.58 -4.78 17.03
C ARG A 135 -2.41 -5.30 17.85
N HIS A 136 -1.33 -4.52 17.94
CA HIS A 136 -0.12 -4.89 18.68
C HIS A 136 -0.10 -4.33 20.11
N HIS A 137 -1.24 -3.94 20.68
CA HIS A 137 -1.39 -3.46 22.06
C HIS A 137 -0.52 -2.23 22.40
N GLY A 138 -0.16 -1.42 21.40
CA GLY A 138 0.60 -0.18 21.58
C GLY A 138 -0.27 1.02 21.98
N ILE A 139 -1.54 1.04 21.56
CA ILE A 139 -2.55 2.06 21.91
C ILE A 139 -3.93 1.41 22.09
N GLY A 140 -4.85 2.11 22.75
CA GLY A 140 -6.25 1.70 22.82
C GLY A 140 -7.00 1.79 21.47
N TRP A 141 -8.23 1.29 21.41
CA TRP A 141 -9.04 1.30 20.18
C TRP A 141 -9.58 2.69 19.81
N VAL A 142 -9.71 3.60 20.78
CA VAL A 142 -10.39 4.91 20.61
C VAL A 142 -9.74 5.77 19.52
N PRO A 143 -8.40 5.99 19.49
CA PRO A 143 -7.78 6.78 18.41
C PRO A 143 -8.03 6.19 17.02
N HIS A 144 -8.01 4.87 16.88
CA HIS A 144 -8.28 4.19 15.61
C HIS A 144 -9.73 4.42 15.14
N VAL A 145 -10.71 4.29 16.03
CA VAL A 145 -12.13 4.47 15.67
C VAL A 145 -12.46 5.93 15.39
N LEU A 146 -11.94 6.87 16.17
CA LEU A 146 -12.17 8.30 15.92
C LEU A 146 -11.55 8.73 14.58
N HIS A 147 -10.33 8.30 14.29
CA HIS A 147 -9.69 8.62 13.02
C HIS A 147 -10.38 7.93 11.82
N ALA A 148 -11.04 6.79 12.01
CA ALA A 148 -11.85 6.16 10.97
C ALA A 148 -12.99 7.06 10.46
N ALA A 149 -13.59 7.88 11.33
CA ALA A 149 -14.60 8.86 10.91
C ALA A 149 -14.00 9.95 10.01
N VAL A 150 -12.77 10.40 10.30
CA VAL A 150 -12.04 11.35 9.45
C VAL A 150 -11.74 10.73 8.08
N VAL A 151 -11.29 9.47 8.05
CA VAL A 151 -11.05 8.74 6.81
C VAL A 151 -12.34 8.65 5.98
N ALA A 152 -13.45 8.21 6.58
CA ALA A 152 -14.73 8.10 5.89
C ALA A 152 -15.17 9.45 5.31
N PHE A 153 -15.04 10.53 6.08
CA PHE A 153 -15.35 11.87 5.59
C PHE A 153 -14.48 12.30 4.41
N VAL A 154 -13.16 12.13 4.49
CA VAL A 154 -12.21 12.53 3.44
C VAL A 154 -12.41 11.70 2.16
N LEU A 155 -12.64 10.40 2.27
CA LEU A 155 -12.89 9.54 1.11
C LEU A 155 -14.22 9.87 0.45
N SER A 156 -15.29 10.06 1.23
CA SER A 156 -16.60 10.49 0.70
C SER A 156 -16.52 11.85 0.02
N TRP A 157 -15.79 12.81 0.60
CA TRP A 157 -15.53 14.10 -0.04
C TRP A 157 -14.83 13.89 -1.38
N THR A 158 -13.73 13.14 -1.39
CA THR A 158 -12.93 12.87 -2.59
C THR A 158 -13.77 12.21 -3.69
N ALA A 159 -14.61 11.24 -3.33
CA ALA A 159 -15.51 10.56 -4.25
C ALA A 159 -16.59 11.49 -4.81
N VAL A 160 -17.28 12.25 -3.95
CA VAL A 160 -18.29 13.24 -4.39
C VAL A 160 -17.66 14.30 -5.30
N ARG A 161 -16.44 14.74 -4.98
CA ARG A 161 -15.69 15.70 -5.80
C ARG A 161 -15.32 15.11 -7.16
N ALA A 162 -14.88 13.86 -7.20
CA ALA A 162 -14.57 13.15 -8.44
C ALA A 162 -15.83 12.97 -9.30
N LEU A 163 -16.95 12.52 -8.72
CA LEU A 163 -18.21 12.29 -9.43
C LEU A 163 -18.88 13.58 -9.92
N SER A 164 -18.76 14.68 -9.17
CA SER A 164 -19.36 15.96 -9.53
C SER A 164 -18.68 16.67 -10.71
N GLN A 165 -17.39 16.43 -10.95
CA GLN A 165 -16.63 17.09 -12.03
C GLN A 165 -16.19 16.15 -13.15
N PHE A 166 -15.89 14.89 -12.82
CA PHE A 166 -15.27 13.92 -13.74
C PHE A 166 -16.14 12.68 -13.93
N SER A 167 -17.46 12.77 -13.72
CA SER A 167 -18.39 11.64 -13.96
C SER A 167 -18.43 11.19 -15.42
N HIS A 168 -18.03 12.05 -16.35
CA HIS A 168 -17.88 11.72 -17.77
C HIS A 168 -16.61 10.91 -18.08
N VAL A 169 -15.64 10.86 -17.17
CA VAL A 169 -14.41 10.06 -17.30
C VAL A 169 -14.63 8.74 -16.57
N ASP A 170 -14.87 7.66 -17.32
CA ASP A 170 -15.18 6.34 -16.75
C ASP A 170 -14.05 5.82 -15.83
N GLU A 171 -12.80 6.16 -16.15
CA GLU A 171 -11.60 5.82 -15.37
C GLU A 171 -11.58 6.47 -13.99
N VAL A 172 -12.22 7.63 -13.83
CA VAL A 172 -12.33 8.34 -12.55
C VAL A 172 -13.64 8.00 -11.85
N ARG A 173 -14.73 7.85 -12.60
CA ARG A 173 -16.06 7.50 -12.07
C ARG A 173 -16.04 6.16 -11.35
N THR A 174 -15.49 5.13 -11.99
CA THR A 174 -15.51 3.76 -11.43
C THR A 174 -14.86 3.67 -10.04
N PRO A 175 -13.60 4.12 -9.83
CA PRO A 175 -13.00 4.11 -8.51
C PRO A 175 -13.73 5.05 -7.53
N ALA A 176 -14.24 6.21 -7.99
CA ALA A 176 -14.97 7.11 -7.12
C ALA A 176 -16.29 6.50 -6.59
N VAL A 177 -17.00 5.71 -7.40
CA VAL A 177 -18.19 4.97 -6.94
C VAL A 177 -17.81 3.92 -5.91
N THR A 178 -16.68 3.22 -6.08
CA THR A 178 -16.23 2.21 -5.09
C THR A 178 -15.76 2.79 -3.75
N MET A 179 -15.52 4.09 -3.69
CA MET A 179 -15.12 4.78 -2.45
C MET A 179 -16.32 5.18 -1.57
N LEU A 180 -17.54 5.13 -2.10
CA LEU A 180 -18.80 5.42 -1.39
C LEU A 180 -19.49 4.12 -0.96
#